data_AF-A0A920VVV8-F1
#
_entry.id   AF-A0A920VVV8-F1
#
_cell.length_a   1.000
_cell.length_b   1.000
_cell.length_c   1.000
_cell.angle_alpha   90.00
_cell.angle_beta   90.00
_cell.angle_gamma   90.00
#
_symmetry.space_group_name_H-M   'P 1'
#
loop_
_entity.id
_entity.type
_entity.pdbx_description
1 polymer ?
#
loop_
_entity_poly.entity_id
_entity_poly.type
_entity_poly.pdbx_seq_one_letter_code
_entity_poly.pdbx_strand_id
1 'polypeptide(L)' 'MFAVIESGGKQHKVSEGDSLQVELLTGEEGSKVEFDKVLMISDGKDSKVGTPYLEKAKVTGKVVRHGNQIN' A
#
# COMPACT_ATOMS: atom_id res chain seq x y z
N MET A 1 14.12 -2.17 -0.14
CA MET A 1 13.22 -1.66 -1.18
C MET A 1 11.91 -1.27 -0.52
N PHE A 2 11.35 -0.11 -0.85
CA PHE A 2 10.05 0.34 -0.35
C PHE A 2 9.24 0.99 -1.47
N ALA A 3 7.94 1.08 -1.27
CA ALA A 3 7.01 1.83 -2.11
C ALA A 3 6.25 2.85 -1.27
N VAL A 4 5.72 3.88 -1.93
CA VAL A 4 4.71 4.79 -1.35
C VAL A 4 3.41 4.56 -2.10
N ILE A 5 2.37 4.15 -1.39
CA ILE A 5 1.04 3.88 -1.94
C ILE A 5 0.02 4.87 -1.41
N GLU A 6 -1.05 5.11 -2.16
CA GLU A 6 -2.24 5.80 -1.67
C GLU A 6 -3.32 4.79 -1.27
N SER A 7 -3.81 4.90 -0.04
CA SER A 7 -5.01 4.19 0.43
C SER A 7 -5.85 5.16 1.26
N GLY A 8 -7.17 5.14 1.08
CA GLY A 8 -8.08 6.01 1.85
C GLY A 8 -7.80 7.52 1.74
N GLY A 9 -7.11 7.98 0.68
CA GLY A 9 -6.68 9.38 0.54
C GLY A 9 -5.43 9.75 1.34
N LYS A 10 -4.77 8.79 1.99
CA LYS A 10 -3.50 8.95 2.71
C LYS A 10 -2.38 8.21 2.00
N GLN A 11 -1.15 8.69 2.20
CA GLN A 11 0.05 8.05 1.68
C GLN A 11 0.70 7.17 2.74
N HIS A 12 1.05 5.95 2.35
CA HIS A 12 1.70 4.98 3.22
C HIS A 12 3.01 4.51 2.59
N LYS A 13 4.10 4.59 3.34
CA LYS A 13 5.37 3.95 2.99
C LYS A 13 5.32 2.49 3.43
N VAL A 14 5.59 1.58 2.49
CA VAL A 14 5.48 0.13 2.70
C VAL A 14 6.71 -0.57 2.15
N SER A 15 7.13 -1.61 2.85
CA SER A 15 8.15 -2.57 2.41
C SER A 15 7.56 -3.98 2.44
N GLU A 16 8.17 -4.91 1.74
CA GLU A 16 7.75 -6.31 1.79
C GLU A 16 7.88 -6.84 3.23
N GLY A 17 6.82 -7.48 3.72
CA GLY A 17 6.75 -7.99 5.10
C GLY A 17 6.16 -7.02 6.12
N ASP A 18 5.96 -5.74 5.77
CA ASP A 18 5.36 -4.77 6.69
C ASP A 18 3.87 -5.08 6.95
N SER A 19 3.44 -4.87 8.19
CA SER A 19 2.03 -4.80 8.57
C SER A 19 1.67 -3.35 8.86
N LEU A 20 0.66 -2.83 8.17
CA LEU A 20 0.17 -1.47 8.35
C LEU A 20 -1.34 -1.45 8.53
N GLN A 21 -1.80 -0.47 9.29
CA GLN A 21 -3.21 -0.14 9.38
C GLN A 21 -3.54 0.93 8.35
N VAL A 22 -4.59 0.68 7.57
CA VAL A 22 -5.14 1.59 6.58
C VAL A 22 -6.63 1.75 6.83
N GLU A 23 -7.27 2.66 6.11
CA GLU A 23 -8.73 2.76 6.06
C GLU A 23 -9.38 1.43 5.71
N LEU A 24 -10.65 1.28 6.07
CA LEU A 24 -11.40 0.03 5.87
C LEU A 24 -11.35 -0.40 4.40
N LEU A 25 -10.77 -1.57 4.14
CA LEU A 25 -10.69 -2.19 2.82
C LEU A 25 -11.84 -3.17 2.64
N THR A 26 -12.27 -3.36 1.40
CA THR A 26 -13.20 -4.44 1.04
C THR A 26 -12.47 -5.79 1.03
N GLY A 27 -13.21 -6.87 1.25
CA GLY A 27 -12.68 -8.24 1.28
C GLY A 27 -12.62 -8.83 2.69
N GLU A 28 -12.53 -10.16 2.77
CA GLU A 28 -12.50 -10.88 4.05
C GLU A 28 -11.07 -10.98 4.60
N GLU A 29 -10.93 -11.24 5.90
CA GLU A 29 -9.65 -11.60 6.49
C GLU A 29 -9.04 -12.78 5.73
N GLY A 30 -7.75 -12.66 5.40
CA GLY A 30 -7.03 -13.61 4.58
C GLY A 30 -7.08 -13.35 3.07
N SER A 31 -7.95 -12.45 2.60
CA SER A 31 -8.07 -12.10 1.19
C SER A 31 -6.85 -11.31 0.69
N LYS A 32 -6.52 -11.49 -0.58
CA LYS A 32 -5.51 -10.66 -1.26
C LYS A 32 -6.09 -9.28 -1.53
N VAL A 33 -5.27 -8.25 -1.32
CA VAL A 33 -5.57 -6.86 -1.71
C VAL A 33 -4.49 -6.34 -2.65
N GLU A 34 -4.88 -5.51 -3.62
CA GLU A 34 -3.98 -4.90 -4.58
C GLU A 34 -4.11 -3.38 -4.52
N PHE A 35 -2.97 -2.69 -4.46
CA PHE A 35 -2.85 -1.24 -4.47
C PHE A 35 -2.19 -0.81 -5.77
N ASP A 36 -3.00 -0.30 -6.69
CA ASP A 36 -2.56 0.16 -8.01
C ASP A 36 -2.13 1.64 -8.00
N LYS A 37 -2.52 2.38 -6.96
CA LYS A 37 -2.11 3.77 -6.74
C LYS A 37 -0.75 3.82 -6.06
N VAL A 38 0.30 3.52 -6.81
CA VAL A 38 1.68 3.60 -6.34
C VAL A 38 2.28 4.93 -6.77
N LEU A 39 2.69 5.76 -5.82
CA LEU A 39 3.31 7.07 -6.08
C LEU A 39 4.80 6.96 -6.34
N MET A 40 5.48 6.04 -5.64
CA MET A 40 6.93 5.91 -5.68
C MET A 40 7.37 4.49 -5.39
N ILE A 41 8.48 4.06 -6.00
CA ILE A 41 9.22 2.85 -5.62
C ILE A 41 10.70 3.23 -5.52
N SER A 42 11.38 2.78 -4.47
CA SER A 42 12.82 2.95 -4.32
C SER A 42 13.49 1.69 -3.76
N ASP A 43 14.63 1.34 -4.34
CA ASP A 43 15.49 0.25 -3.88
C ASP A 43 16.57 0.71 -2.88
N GLY A 44 16.63 2.01 -2.58
CA GLY A 44 17.63 2.65 -1.71
C GLY A 44 18.83 3.25 -2.46
N LYS A 45 18.95 3.01 -3.77
CA LYS A 45 19.95 3.65 -4.64
C LYS A 45 19.25 4.53 -5.67
N ASP A 46 18.25 3.96 -6.33
CA ASP A 46 17.42 4.61 -7.32
C ASP A 46 15.98 4.75 -6.82
N SER A 47 15.26 5.71 -7.37
CA SER A 47 13.85 5.90 -7.10
C SER A 47 13.10 6.27 -8.37
N LYS A 48 11.93 5.67 -8.54
CA LYS A 48 10.94 6.05 -9.55
C LYS A 48 9.80 6.76 -8.86
N VAL A 49 9.43 7.93 -9.35
CA VAL A 49 8.31 8.74 -8.85
C VAL A 49 7.31 8.93 -9.98
N GLY A 50 6.04 8.69 -9.69
CA GLY A 50 4.94 8.81 -10.64
C GLY A 50 4.39 10.23 -10.76
N THR A 51 3.68 10.49 -11.86
CA THR A 51 2.99 11.78 -12.10
C THR A 51 1.60 11.53 -12.69
N PRO A 52 0.55 11.34 -11.87
CA PRO A 52 0.53 11.29 -10.40
C PRO A 52 0.95 9.92 -9.81
N TYR A 53 0.85 8.84 -10.59
CA TYR A 53 1.18 7.48 -10.16
C TYR A 53 2.16 6.83 -11.13
N LEU A 54 2.85 5.77 -10.68
CA LEU A 54 3.70 4.95 -11.52
C LEU A 54 2.83 4.00 -12.36
N GLU A 55 2.88 4.15 -13.67
CA GLU A 55 2.18 3.24 -14.57
C GLU A 55 2.69 1.80 -14.39
N LYS A 56 1.76 0.85 -14.36
CA LYS A 56 2.03 -0.61 -14.22
C LYS A 56 2.70 -1.02 -12.90
N ALA A 57 2.88 -0.11 -11.95
CA ALA A 57 3.29 -0.46 -10.60
C ALA A 57 2.09 -1.00 -9.81
N LYS A 58 2.34 -2.05 -9.02
CA LYS A 58 1.33 -2.67 -8.16
C LYS A 58 1.99 -3.14 -6.88
N VAL A 59 1.35 -2.85 -5.74
CA VAL A 59 1.71 -3.43 -4.44
C VAL A 59 0.61 -4.40 -4.04
N THR A 60 0.96 -5.61 -3.63
CA THR A 60 -0.01 -6.60 -3.17
C THR A 60 0.18 -6.88 -1.69
N GLY A 61 -0.93 -7.02 -0.97
CA GLY A 61 -0.94 -7.41 0.44
C GLY A 61 -2.00 -8.46 0.72
N LYS A 62 -2.13 -8.80 2.01
CA LYS A 62 -3.15 -9.69 2.54
C LYS A 62 -3.87 -8.97 3.68
N VAL A 63 -5.20 -9.02 3.68
CA VAL A 63 -5.99 -8.53 4.80
C VAL A 63 -5.68 -9.43 6.01
N VAL A 64 -5.03 -8.89 7.03
CA VAL A 64 -4.70 -9.67 8.23
C VAL A 64 -5.89 -9.73 9.19
N ARG A 65 -6.54 -8.58 9.41
CA ARG A 65 -7.67 -8.44 10.32
C ARG A 65 -8.48 -7.19 10.00
N HIS A 66 -9.80 -7.23 10.23
CA HIS A 66 -10.63 -6.02 10.33
C HIS A 66 -10.79 -5.61 11.79
N GLY A 67 -10.49 -4.35 12.09
CA GLY A 67 -10.57 -3.80 13.44
C GLY A 67 -11.35 -2.49 13.46
N ASN A 68 -12.16 -2.30 14.50
CA ASN A 68 -12.77 -1.01 14.78
C ASN A 68 -11.75 -0.18 15.56
N GLN A 69 -11.25 0.90 14.98
CA GLN A 69 -10.47 1.88 15.73
C GLN A 69 -11.46 2.78 16.47
N ILE A 70 -11.60 2.57 17.78
CA ILE A 70 -12.28 3.53 18.66
C ILE A 70 -11.24 4.62 18.94
N ASN A 71 -11.53 5.84 18.49
CA ASN A 71 -10.72 7.02 18.78
C ASN A 71 -10.73 7.34 20.29
#